data_AF-A0A0S6UKN1-F1
#
_entry.id   AF-A0A0S6UKN1-F1
#
_cell.length_a   1.000
_cell.length_b   1.000
_cell.length_c   1.000
_cell.angle_alpha   90.00
_cell.angle_beta   90.00
_cell.angle_gamma   90.00
#
_symmetry.space_group_name_H-M   'P 1'
#
loop_
_entity.id
_entity.type
_entity.pdbx_description
1 polymer ?
#
loop_
_entity_poly.entity_id
_entity_poly.type
_entity_poly.pdbx_seq_one_letter_code
_entity_poly.pdbx_strand_id
1 'polypeptide(L)'
;MAIAGLAKAERIELGDWLDEVVAALEDELLQPIYDQYPDLEPPKADREEPTVFSELAWADVQLPSSVTEQQLDEVILSLLTERWRKTAAIVVLAETQFKEAGRPITSEMIAARLKALSDADRIEGIGDLRMWRHSEVRLKD
;
A
#
# COMPACT_ATOMS: atom_id res chain seq x y z
N MET A 1 -21.69 2.69 -2.46
CA MET A 1 -20.44 2.11 -1.93
C MET A 1 -20.58 0.59 -1.92
N ALA A 2 -20.38 -0.07 -3.06
CA ALA A 2 -20.60 -1.52 -3.17
C ALA A 2 -19.32 -2.33 -2.85
N ILE A 3 -18.16 -1.84 -3.29
CA ILE A 3 -16.87 -2.54 -3.13
C ILE A 3 -16.32 -2.41 -1.69
N ALA A 4 -16.53 -1.24 -1.05
CA ALA A 4 -16.04 -0.99 0.31
C ALA A 4 -16.71 -1.88 1.39
N GLY A 5 -17.84 -2.53 1.07
CA GLY A 5 -18.53 -3.45 1.97
C GLY A 5 -18.09 -4.92 1.86
N LEU A 6 -17.21 -5.24 0.90
CA LEU A 6 -16.70 -6.61 0.70
C LEU A 6 -15.65 -6.94 1.76
N ALA A 7 -15.61 -8.19 2.22
CA ALA A 7 -14.56 -8.71 3.08
C ALA A 7 -13.21 -8.77 2.35
N LYS A 8 -12.10 -8.89 3.09
CA LYS A 8 -10.74 -8.91 2.51
C LYS A 8 -10.58 -9.98 1.42
N ALA A 9 -11.09 -11.19 1.65
CA ALA A 9 -11.03 -12.28 0.67
C ALA A 9 -11.83 -11.98 -0.60
N GLU A 10 -13.05 -11.47 -0.46
CA GLU A 10 -13.91 -11.10 -1.60
C GLU A 10 -13.31 -9.94 -2.41
N ARG A 11 -12.61 -9.01 -1.76
CA ARG A 11 -11.87 -7.93 -2.44
C ARG A 11 -10.67 -8.46 -3.23
N ILE A 12 -9.97 -9.47 -2.72
CA ILE A 12 -8.87 -10.12 -3.44
C ILE A 12 -9.42 -10.83 -4.67
N GLU A 13 -10.46 -11.65 -4.50
CA GLU A 13 -11.10 -12.36 -5.61
C GLU A 13 -11.60 -11.39 -6.69
N LEU A 14 -12.30 -10.31 -6.31
CA LEU A 14 -12.72 -9.29 -7.28
C LEU A 14 -11.52 -8.64 -8.00
N GLY A 15 -10.40 -8.42 -7.30
CA GLY A 15 -9.17 -7.90 -7.88
C GLY A 15 -8.62 -8.83 -8.96
N ASP A 16 -8.49 -10.13 -8.65
CA ASP A 16 -7.98 -11.13 -9.59
C ASP A 16 -8.82 -11.18 -10.89
N TRP A 17 -10.16 -11.14 -10.77
CA TRP A 17 -11.06 -11.12 -11.93
C TRP A 17 -10.93 -9.83 -12.76
N LEU A 18 -10.75 -8.68 -12.10
CA LEU A 18 -10.56 -7.41 -12.81
C LEU A 18 -9.22 -7.40 -13.54
N ASP A 19 -8.16 -7.91 -12.93
CA ASP A 19 -6.84 -8.02 -13.54
C ASP A 19 -6.87 -8.91 -14.79
N GLU A 20 -7.61 -10.04 -14.76
CA GLU A 20 -7.81 -10.88 -15.94
C GLU A 20 -8.52 -10.14 -17.08
N VAL A 21 -9.59 -9.39 -16.78
CA VAL A 21 -10.34 -8.63 -17.79
C VAL A 21 -9.49 -7.49 -18.36
N VAL A 22 -8.74 -6.79 -17.52
CA VAL A 22 -7.83 -5.72 -17.96
C VAL A 22 -6.74 -6.30 -18.85
N ALA A 23 -6.11 -7.40 -18.46
CA ALA A 23 -5.09 -8.08 -19.27
C ALA A 23 -5.64 -8.48 -20.64
N ALA A 24 -6.84 -9.08 -20.69
CA ALA A 24 -7.47 -9.43 -21.97
C ALA A 24 -7.76 -8.19 -22.85
N LEU A 25 -8.21 -7.08 -22.26
CA LEU A 25 -8.41 -5.83 -23.01
C LEU A 25 -7.09 -5.24 -23.52
N GLU A 26 -6.03 -5.29 -22.73
CA GLU A 26 -4.72 -4.81 -23.14
C GLU A 26 -4.14 -5.67 -24.27
N ASP A 27 -4.15 -6.98 -24.12
CA ASP A 27 -3.54 -7.92 -25.07
C ASP A 27 -4.37 -8.12 -26.35
N GLU A 28 -5.70 -8.27 -26.23
CA GLU A 28 -6.53 -8.65 -27.38
C GLU A 28 -7.12 -7.46 -28.14
N LEU A 29 -7.22 -6.29 -27.50
CA LEU A 29 -7.81 -5.09 -28.10
C LEU A 29 -6.81 -3.97 -28.28
N LEU A 30 -6.11 -3.55 -27.23
CA LEU A 30 -5.26 -2.36 -27.29
C LEU A 30 -3.95 -2.64 -28.03
N GLN A 31 -3.27 -3.76 -27.77
CA GLN A 31 -2.01 -4.08 -28.43
C GLN A 31 -2.15 -4.15 -29.97
N PRO A 32 -3.18 -4.79 -30.55
CA PRO A 32 -3.38 -4.77 -32.00
C PRO A 32 -3.68 -3.37 -32.58
N ILE A 33 -4.28 -2.48 -31.79
CA ILE A 33 -4.53 -1.08 -32.19
C ILE A 33 -3.20 -0.32 -32.21
N TYR A 34 -2.37 -0.48 -31.18
CA TYR A 34 -1.06 0.17 -31.12
C TYR A 34 -0.10 -0.35 -32.19
N ASP A 35 -0.14 -1.65 -32.51
CA ASP A 35 0.64 -2.23 -33.60
C ASP A 35 0.27 -1.62 -34.97
N GLN A 36 -1.01 -1.28 -35.16
CA GLN A 36 -1.50 -0.61 -36.38
C GLN A 36 -1.28 0.91 -36.36
N TYR A 37 -1.35 1.54 -35.19
CA TYR A 37 -1.25 2.99 -34.97
C TYR A 37 -0.32 3.30 -33.78
N PRO A 38 1.01 3.23 -33.98
CA PRO A 38 1.97 3.36 -32.88
C PRO A 38 1.96 4.73 -32.19
N ASP A 39 1.47 5.76 -32.87
CA ASP A 39 1.32 7.12 -32.34
C ASP A 39 0.20 7.24 -31.28
N LEU A 40 -0.67 6.23 -31.17
CA LEU A 40 -1.71 6.15 -30.14
C LEU A 40 -1.24 5.47 -28.85
N GLU A 41 -0.07 4.81 -28.84
CA GLU A 41 0.47 4.18 -27.62
C GLU A 41 0.83 5.29 -26.61
N PRO A 42 0.27 5.25 -25.38
CA PRO A 42 0.61 6.23 -24.35
C PRO A 42 2.12 6.24 -24.06
N PRO A 43 2.74 7.40 -23.82
CA PRO A 43 4.14 7.45 -23.44
C PRO A 43 4.39 6.58 -22.19
N LYS A 44 5.37 5.67 -22.27
CA LYS A 44 5.74 4.80 -21.14
C LYS A 44 6.08 5.58 -19.87
N ALA A 45 6.55 6.82 -20.01
CA ALA A 45 6.86 7.71 -18.91
C ALA A 45 5.64 8.12 -18.06
N ASP A 46 4.41 8.02 -18.59
CA ASP A 46 3.19 8.38 -17.87
C ASP A 46 2.61 7.21 -17.06
N ARG A 47 3.11 5.98 -17.26
CA ARG A 47 2.76 4.80 -16.48
C ARG A 47 3.79 4.59 -15.37
N GLU A 48 3.49 5.04 -14.15
CA GLU A 48 4.27 4.63 -12.98
C GLU A 48 3.93 3.17 -12.66
N GLU A 49 4.86 2.26 -12.99
CA GLU A 49 4.68 0.83 -12.68
C GLU A 49 4.56 0.65 -11.16
N PRO A 50 3.54 -0.10 -10.67
CA PRO A 50 3.42 -0.41 -9.26
C PRO A 50 4.68 -1.11 -8.76
N THR A 51 5.53 -0.38 -8.04
CA THR A 51 6.80 -0.90 -7.57
C THR A 51 6.68 -1.27 -6.10
N VAL A 52 7.21 -2.44 -5.74
CA VAL A 52 7.43 -2.78 -4.34
C VAL A 52 8.52 -1.87 -3.78
N PHE A 53 8.16 -1.08 -2.77
CA PHE A 53 9.09 -0.16 -2.10
C PHE A 53 9.99 -0.91 -1.12
N SER A 54 9.48 -1.97 -0.48
CA SER A 54 10.25 -2.79 0.46
C SER A 54 9.64 -4.17 0.64
N GLU A 55 10.51 -5.17 0.75
CA GLU A 55 10.18 -6.56 1.12
C GLU A 55 10.43 -6.86 2.61
N LEU A 56 10.78 -5.84 3.41
CA LEU A 56 11.14 -6.01 4.82
C LEU A 56 9.94 -6.55 5.62
N ALA A 57 10.06 -7.77 6.14
CA ALA A 57 9.06 -8.35 7.03
C ALA A 57 9.23 -7.81 8.45
N TRP A 58 8.12 -7.68 9.19
CA TRP A 58 8.16 -7.20 10.58
C TRP A 58 9.06 -8.04 11.49
N ALA A 59 9.13 -9.35 11.27
CA ALA A 59 9.99 -10.26 12.05
C ALA A 59 11.49 -9.94 11.92
N ASP A 60 11.90 -9.30 10.82
CA ASP A 60 13.30 -8.94 10.56
C ASP A 60 13.63 -7.49 10.96
N VAL A 61 12.63 -6.72 11.41
CA VAL A 61 12.81 -5.33 11.83
C VAL A 61 13.59 -5.27 13.15
N GLN A 62 14.67 -4.49 13.16
CA GLN A 62 15.45 -4.19 14.35
C GLN A 62 15.24 -2.72 14.74
N LEU A 63 14.23 -2.44 15.57
CA LEU A 63 13.97 -1.07 16.02
C LEU A 63 15.17 -0.48 16.77
N PRO A 64 15.44 0.83 16.62
CA PRO A 64 16.42 1.51 17.48
C PRO A 64 16.03 1.36 18.96
N SER A 65 17.02 1.27 19.84
CA SER A 65 16.79 1.10 21.28
C SER A 65 15.99 2.23 21.96
N SER A 66 15.82 3.36 21.28
CA SER A 66 15.03 4.51 21.72
C SER A 66 13.53 4.41 21.39
N VAL A 67 13.12 3.42 20.61
CA VAL A 67 11.74 3.24 20.13
C VAL A 67 11.26 1.84 20.47
N THR A 68 10.10 1.75 21.12
CA THR A 68 9.43 0.46 21.35
C THR A 68 8.39 0.19 20.28
N GLU A 69 8.06 -1.08 20.06
CA GLU A 69 6.95 -1.48 19.18
C GLU A 69 5.64 -0.80 19.57
N GLN A 70 5.35 -0.70 20.87
CA GLN A 70 4.15 -0.02 21.36
C GLN A 70 4.14 1.47 21.00
N GLN A 71 5.26 2.17 21.10
CA GLN A 71 5.33 3.59 20.71
C GLN A 71 5.09 3.77 19.22
N LEU A 72 5.61 2.85 18.39
CA LEU A 72 5.35 2.85 16.95
C LEU A 72 3.87 2.61 16.66
N ASP A 73 3.24 1.66 17.33
CA ASP A 73 1.80 1.40 17.20
C ASP A 73 0.95 2.60 17.59
N GLU A 74 1.26 3.24 18.72
CA GLU A 74 0.55 4.43 19.19
C GLU A 74 0.62 5.56 18.15
N VAL A 75 1.80 5.82 17.58
CA VAL A 75 1.98 6.82 16.52
C VAL A 75 1.17 6.44 15.27
N ILE A 76 1.31 5.20 14.78
CA ILE A 76 0.58 4.73 13.59
C ILE A 76 -0.93 4.86 13.80
N LEU A 77 -1.46 4.33 14.90
CA LEU A 77 -2.90 4.34 15.17
C LEU A 77 -3.44 5.76 15.34
N SER A 78 -2.65 6.68 15.90
CA SER A 78 -3.04 8.10 16.01
C SER A 78 -3.16 8.82 14.66
N LEU A 79 -2.45 8.33 13.63
CA LEU A 79 -2.44 8.90 12.28
C LEU A 79 -3.55 8.33 11.40
N LEU A 80 -4.07 7.15 11.75
CA LEU A 80 -5.14 6.49 11.02
C LEU A 80 -6.50 7.06 11.41
N THR A 81 -7.43 6.95 10.47
CA THR A 81 -8.84 7.31 10.64
C THR A 81 -9.71 6.20 10.05
N GLU A 82 -11.02 6.24 10.25
CA GLU A 82 -11.97 5.32 9.59
C GLU A 82 -12.01 5.46 8.05
N ARG A 83 -11.42 6.54 7.51
CA ARG A 83 -11.28 6.75 6.07
C ARG A 83 -9.99 6.13 5.56
N TRP A 84 -10.05 5.58 4.34
CA TRP A 84 -8.88 5.11 3.61
C TRP A 84 -7.84 6.20 3.42
N ARG A 85 -6.59 5.87 3.72
CA ARG A 85 -5.41 6.74 3.58
C ARG A 85 -4.32 5.97 2.84
N LYS A 86 -3.66 6.63 1.89
CA LYS A 86 -2.49 6.04 1.20
C LYS A 86 -1.45 5.58 2.21
N THR A 87 -0.95 4.36 2.05
CA THR A 87 0.12 3.79 2.89
C THR A 87 1.33 4.72 2.91
N ALA A 88 1.76 5.23 1.75
CA ALA A 88 2.84 6.20 1.64
C ALA A 88 2.63 7.45 2.51
N ALA A 89 1.38 7.95 2.62
CA ALA A 89 1.09 9.13 3.43
C ALA A 89 1.26 8.83 4.93
N ILE A 90 0.83 7.66 5.39
CA ILE A 90 0.98 7.27 6.80
C ILE A 90 2.45 7.03 7.14
N VAL A 91 3.21 6.38 6.24
CA VAL A 91 4.65 6.16 6.39
C VAL A 91 5.40 7.48 6.55
N VAL A 92 5.18 8.44 5.65
CA VAL A 92 5.84 9.76 5.70
C VAL A 92 5.47 10.53 6.98
N LEU A 93 4.20 10.52 7.38
CA LEU A 93 3.75 11.23 8.58
C LEU A 93 4.36 10.63 9.85
N ALA A 94 4.38 9.30 9.98
CA ALA A 94 4.98 8.63 11.12
C ALA A 94 6.50 8.85 11.17
N GLU A 95 7.20 8.73 10.04
CA GLU A 95 8.64 8.99 9.95
C GLU A 95 8.96 10.43 10.37
N THR A 96 8.15 11.39 9.92
CA THR A 96 8.29 12.81 10.31
C THR A 96 8.14 13.00 11.81
N GLN A 97 7.12 12.40 12.44
CA GLN A 97 6.93 12.52 13.89
C GLN A 97 8.09 11.92 14.69
N PHE A 98 8.59 10.75 14.29
CA PHE A 98 9.73 10.11 14.96
C PHE A 98 11.02 10.90 14.79
N LYS A 99 11.23 11.50 13.61
CA LYS A 99 12.37 12.39 13.36
C LYS A 99 12.30 13.64 14.23
N GLU A 100 11.14 14.28 14.33
CA GLU A 100 10.93 15.47 15.17
C GLU A 100 11.10 15.17 16.66
N ALA A 101 10.75 13.96 17.10
CA ALA A 101 10.97 13.48 18.47
C ALA A 101 12.44 13.07 18.77
N GLY A 102 13.35 13.20 17.79
CA GLY A 102 14.76 12.82 17.94
C GLY A 102 15.00 11.31 17.99
N ARG A 103 14.08 10.50 17.46
CA ARG A 103 14.11 9.03 17.49
C ARG A 103 13.87 8.47 16.08
N PRO A 104 14.77 8.75 15.12
CA PRO A 104 14.54 8.42 13.73
C PRO A 104 14.40 6.89 13.54
N ILE A 105 13.37 6.50 12.79
CA ILE A 105 13.14 5.15 12.28
C ILE A 105 12.95 5.28 10.76
N THR A 106 13.15 4.20 10.01
CA THR A 106 13.03 4.27 8.56
C THR A 106 11.59 4.04 8.08
N SER A 107 11.27 4.60 6.93
CA SER A 107 10.01 4.35 6.22
C SER A 107 9.68 2.85 6.06
N GLU A 108 10.67 2.01 5.77
CA GLU A 108 10.50 0.56 5.60
C GLU A 108 10.09 -0.12 6.90
N MET A 109 10.64 0.29 8.05
CA MET A 109 10.24 -0.24 9.36
C MET A 109 8.77 0.06 9.67
N ILE A 110 8.34 1.28 9.34
CA ILE A 110 6.95 1.72 9.54
C ILE A 110 6.02 0.94 8.60
N ALA A 111 6.39 0.80 7.32
CA ALA A 111 5.60 0.06 6.35
C ALA A 111 5.49 -1.44 6.71
N ALA A 112 6.59 -2.05 7.15
CA ALA A 112 6.60 -3.42 7.67
C ALA A 112 5.63 -3.57 8.85
N ARG A 113 5.59 -2.56 9.74
CA ARG A 113 4.65 -2.57 10.88
C ARG A 113 3.20 -2.40 10.45
N LEU A 114 2.90 -1.49 9.52
CA LEU A 114 1.56 -1.33 8.95
C LEU A 114 1.06 -2.65 8.34
N LYS A 115 1.93 -3.36 7.60
CA LYS A 115 1.60 -4.67 7.06
C LYS A 115 1.29 -5.68 8.17
N ALA A 116 2.13 -5.78 9.20
CA ALA A 116 1.91 -6.68 10.32
C ALA A 116 0.60 -6.39 11.08
N LEU A 117 0.27 -5.11 11.30
CA LEU A 117 -0.99 -4.70 11.92
C LEU A 117 -2.21 -5.07 11.05
N SER A 118 -2.09 -4.95 9.72
CA SER A 118 -3.15 -5.37 8.79
C SER A 118 -3.31 -6.89 8.73
N ASP A 119 -2.20 -7.63 8.72
CA ASP A 119 -2.21 -9.10 8.73
C ASP A 119 -2.78 -9.65 10.05
N ALA A 120 -2.52 -8.98 11.17
CA ALA A 120 -3.10 -9.29 12.49
C ALA A 120 -4.51 -8.73 12.69
N ASP A 121 -5.13 -8.18 11.64
CA ASP A 121 -6.51 -7.68 11.65
C ASP A 121 -6.75 -6.57 12.70
N ARG A 122 -5.71 -5.79 13.03
CA ARG A 122 -5.76 -4.63 13.92
C ARG A 122 -6.15 -3.35 13.20
N ILE A 123 -5.85 -3.28 11.91
CA ILE A 123 -6.25 -2.23 10.97
C ILE A 123 -6.70 -2.88 9.67
N GLU A 124 -7.43 -2.16 8.84
CA GLU A 124 -7.69 -2.64 7.48
C GLU A 124 -6.64 -2.13 6.49
N GLY A 125 -6.29 -2.98 5.53
CA GLY A 125 -5.41 -2.65 4.41
C GLY A 125 -6.02 -3.16 3.09
N ILE A 126 -5.84 -2.38 2.02
CA ILE A 126 -6.22 -2.73 0.64
C ILE A 126 -5.04 -2.48 -0.32
N GLY A 127 -4.98 -3.30 -1.37
CA GLY A 127 -3.81 -3.41 -2.24
C GLY A 127 -2.64 -4.13 -1.56
N ASP A 128 -1.52 -4.25 -2.26
CA ASP A 128 -0.27 -4.74 -1.67
C ASP A 128 0.37 -3.62 -0.85
N LEU A 129 0.40 -3.76 0.48
CA LEU A 129 1.00 -2.77 1.39
C LEU A 129 2.51 -2.57 1.18
N ARG A 130 3.17 -3.41 0.37
CA ARG A 130 4.55 -3.19 -0.10
C ARG A 130 4.64 -2.17 -1.23
N MET A 131 3.54 -1.94 -1.96
CA MET A 131 3.39 -0.93 -3.01
C MET A 131 2.75 0.34 -2.41
N TRP A 132 3.53 1.14 -1.68
CA TRP A 132 3.00 2.19 -0.78
C TRP A 132 2.12 3.25 -1.47
N ARG A 133 2.40 3.56 -2.74
CA ARG A 133 1.62 4.52 -3.54
C ARG A 133 0.32 3.93 -4.09
N HIS A 134 0.23 2.61 -4.17
CA HIS A 134 -0.88 1.85 -4.75
C HIS A 134 -1.68 1.07 -3.70
N SER A 135 -1.47 1.37 -2.42
CA SER A 135 -2.15 0.72 -1.30
C SER A 135 -2.67 1.72 -0.28
N GLU A 136 -3.65 1.31 0.50
CA GLU A 136 -4.33 2.14 1.47
C GLU A 136 -4.62 1.39 2.77
N VAL A 137 -4.67 2.15 3.87
CA VAL A 137 -4.92 1.66 5.23
C VAL A 137 -5.95 2.53 5.94
N ARG A 138 -6.67 1.96 6.91
CA ARG A 138 -7.60 2.69 7.79
C ARG A 138 -7.74 2.02 9.17
N LEU A 139 -8.26 2.77 10.14
CA LEU A 139 -8.79 2.17 11.37
C LEU A 139 -10.02 1.33 11.05
N LYS A 140 -10.20 0.27 11.83
CA LYS A 140 -11.44 -0.49 11.88
C LYS A 140 -12.52 0.31 12.60
N ASP A 141 -13.76 0.11 12.17
CA ASP A 141 -14.95 0.60 12.85
C ASP A 141 -15.14 -0.08 14.23
#